data_AF-A0A9P8JX38-F1
#
_entry.id   AF-A0A9P8JX38-F1
#
_cell.length_a   1.000
_cell.length_b   1.000
_cell.length_c   1.000
_cell.angle_alpha   90.00
_cell.angle_beta   90.00
_cell.angle_gamma   90.00
#
_symmetry.space_group_name_H-M   'P 1'
#
loop_
_entity.id
_entity.type
_entity.pdbx_description
1 polymer ?
#
loop_
_entity_poly.entity_id
_entity_poly.type
_entity_poly.pdbx_seq_one_letter_code
_entity_poly.pdbx_strand_id
1 'polypeptide(L)'
;MRAFIATVLCPLVAHCTAQPFHSTSSKLADTTSENASCISAADAVLVANGFGQILSNFSTSWGDVLIADGFTDQSDSVATLMHSPNVVASDLGSITFGTKESYLAGEQASPGVPFKLLNTWSSCNAVTFRYVLSPPGLHVQGMAVAEVQEAEKNGTGVGEGSIKWQIKTFYGEFNSAVWLTDLKGKVAGCDVSGNVTGNGTVA
;
A
#
# COMPACT_ATOMS: atom_id res chain seq x y z
N MET A 1 32.69 -10.99 44.19
CA MET A 1 31.81 -11.30 43.04
C MET A 1 32.28 -10.42 41.89
N ARG A 2 33.26 -10.83 41.08
CA ARG A 2 33.12 -11.58 39.83
C ARG A 2 31.99 -11.05 38.92
N ALA A 3 32.35 -10.24 37.93
CA ALA A 3 32.15 -10.55 36.51
C ALA A 3 32.99 -9.58 35.65
N PHE A 4 33.80 -10.15 34.76
CA PHE A 4 34.68 -9.45 33.83
C PHE A 4 33.90 -9.08 32.57
N ILE A 5 34.04 -7.85 32.07
CA ILE A 5 33.60 -7.47 30.73
C ILE A 5 34.77 -7.72 29.78
N ALA A 6 34.66 -8.76 28.96
CA ALA A 6 35.57 -9.01 27.85
C ALA A 6 35.01 -8.32 26.60
N THR A 7 35.76 -7.36 26.08
CA THR A 7 35.52 -6.69 24.80
C THR A 7 35.79 -7.68 23.67
N VAL A 8 34.74 -8.08 22.93
CA VAL A 8 34.90 -8.84 21.69
C VAL A 8 34.87 -7.86 20.52
N LEU A 9 36.04 -7.62 19.94
CA LEU A 9 36.20 -7.04 18.62
C LEU A 9 35.79 -8.08 17.58
N CYS A 10 34.68 -7.86 16.90
CA CYS A 10 34.25 -8.65 15.75
C CYS A 10 34.77 -7.97 14.47
N PRO A 11 35.68 -8.59 13.69
CA PRO A 11 36.08 -8.02 12.42
C PRO A 11 34.97 -8.27 11.38
N LEU A 12 34.45 -7.19 10.78
CA LEU A 12 33.69 -7.28 9.55
C LEU A 12 34.62 -7.74 8.43
N VAL A 13 34.51 -9.01 8.03
CA VAL A 13 35.07 -9.50 6.78
C VAL A 13 33.96 -9.56 5.75
N ALA A 14 33.92 -8.56 4.87
CA ALA A 14 33.06 -8.57 3.69
C ALA A 14 33.58 -9.63 2.70
N HIS A 15 32.97 -10.82 2.71
CA HIS A 15 33.12 -11.78 1.63
C HIS A 15 32.05 -11.49 0.57
N CYS A 16 32.41 -10.73 -0.46
CA CYS A 16 31.70 -10.75 -1.73
C CYS A 16 31.98 -12.10 -2.41
N THR A 17 31.16 -13.11 -2.15
CA THR A 17 31.07 -14.28 -3.02
C THR A 17 29.99 -14.00 -4.06
N ALA A 18 30.41 -13.59 -5.26
CA ALA A 18 29.56 -13.64 -6.43
C ALA A 18 29.16 -15.12 -6.65
N GLN A 19 27.90 -15.47 -6.38
CA GLN A 19 27.40 -16.79 -6.74
C GLN A 19 27.26 -16.87 -8.26
N PRO A 20 27.85 -17.88 -8.92
CA PRO A 20 27.57 -18.15 -10.32
C PRO A 20 26.12 -18.63 -10.44
N PHE A 21 25.33 -17.98 -11.30
CA PHE A 21 24.06 -18.51 -11.78
C PHE A 21 24.32 -19.84 -12.49
N HIS A 22 24.16 -20.95 -11.76
CA HIS A 22 24.05 -22.25 -12.37
C HIS A 22 22.61 -22.44 -12.86
N SER A 23 22.39 -22.24 -14.16
CA SER A 23 21.20 -22.75 -14.85
C SER A 23 21.28 -24.26 -14.93
N THR A 24 20.80 -24.95 -13.90
CA THR A 24 20.39 -26.35 -14.02
C THR A 24 18.91 -26.39 -14.38
N SER A 25 18.64 -26.63 -15.66
CA SER A 25 17.32 -26.97 -16.19
C SER A 25 16.89 -28.33 -15.66
N SER A 26 16.24 -28.37 -14.50
CA SER A 26 15.51 -29.55 -14.05
C SER A 26 14.11 -29.55 -14.68
N LYS A 27 13.93 -30.33 -15.74
CA LYS A 27 12.60 -30.83 -16.12
C LYS A 27 12.13 -31.76 -15.01
N LEU A 28 11.12 -31.36 -14.23
CA LEU A 28 10.40 -32.29 -13.36
C LEU A 28 8.91 -31.93 -13.27
N ALA A 29 8.12 -32.95 -13.60
CA ALA A 29 6.72 -33.20 -13.25
C ALA A 29 5.68 -32.09 -13.54
N ASP A 30 4.97 -32.31 -14.64
CA ASP A 30 3.60 -31.87 -14.88
C ASP A 30 2.72 -32.30 -13.70
N THR A 31 2.57 -31.39 -12.76
CA THR A 31 1.46 -31.39 -11.80
C THR A 31 0.52 -30.36 -12.39
N THR A 32 -0.71 -30.75 -12.69
CA THR A 32 -1.77 -29.84 -13.17
C THR A 32 -1.90 -28.67 -12.21
N SER A 33 -1.13 -27.61 -12.44
CA SER A 33 -1.43 -26.28 -11.96
C SER A 33 -2.73 -25.95 -12.64
N GLU A 34 -3.78 -25.72 -11.86
CA GLU A 34 -4.87 -24.90 -12.36
C GLU A 34 -4.23 -23.72 -13.09
N ASN A 35 -4.62 -23.48 -14.34
CA ASN A 35 -4.16 -22.34 -15.11
C ASN A 35 -4.67 -21.08 -14.39
N ALA A 36 -3.97 -20.65 -13.34
CA ALA A 36 -4.21 -19.39 -12.69
C ALA A 36 -4.02 -18.34 -13.79
N SER A 37 -5.12 -17.70 -14.17
CA SER A 37 -5.04 -16.67 -15.19
C SER A 37 -4.17 -15.53 -14.64
N CYS A 38 -3.37 -14.91 -15.49
CA CYS A 38 -2.65 -13.70 -15.10
C CYS A 38 -3.54 -12.50 -15.40
N ILE A 39 -3.56 -11.51 -14.51
CA ILE A 39 -4.27 -10.27 -14.76
C ILE A 39 -3.74 -9.58 -16.03
N SER A 40 -4.65 -9.17 -16.90
CA SER A 40 -4.29 -8.42 -18.11
C SER A 40 -3.96 -6.97 -17.78
N ALA A 41 -3.23 -6.28 -18.65
CA ALA A 41 -2.97 -4.85 -18.49
C ALA A 41 -4.28 -4.01 -18.51
N ALA A 42 -5.29 -4.45 -19.25
CA ALA A 42 -6.59 -3.80 -19.29
C ALA A 42 -7.33 -3.96 -17.95
N ASP A 43 -7.37 -5.18 -17.42
CA ASP A 43 -7.98 -5.46 -16.11
C ASP A 43 -7.26 -4.74 -14.98
N ALA A 44 -5.94 -4.62 -15.05
CA ALA A 44 -5.14 -3.87 -14.08
C ALA A 44 -5.57 -2.39 -14.02
N VAL A 45 -5.88 -1.79 -15.17
CA VAL A 45 -6.43 -0.42 -15.24
C VAL A 45 -7.84 -0.36 -14.63
N LEU A 46 -8.67 -1.39 -14.84
CA LEU A 46 -10.00 -1.48 -14.23
C LEU A 46 -9.94 -1.61 -12.71
N VAL A 47 -9.03 -2.43 -12.17
CA VAL A 47 -8.77 -2.55 -10.73
C VAL A 47 -8.32 -1.22 -10.15
N ALA A 48 -7.33 -0.56 -10.77
CA ALA A 48 -6.81 0.72 -10.28
C ALA A 48 -7.88 1.84 -10.29
N ASN A 49 -8.69 1.91 -11.34
CA ASN A 49 -9.81 2.86 -11.40
C ASN A 49 -10.94 2.49 -10.43
N GLY A 50 -11.21 1.21 -10.24
CA GLY A 50 -12.17 0.72 -9.26
C GLY A 50 -11.78 1.13 -7.83
N PHE A 51 -10.49 1.07 -7.50
CA PHE A 51 -9.98 1.59 -6.23
C PHE A 51 -10.18 3.11 -6.15
N GLY A 52 -9.92 3.83 -7.26
CA GLY A 52 -10.23 5.25 -7.36
C GLY A 52 -11.71 5.59 -7.10
N GLN A 53 -12.64 4.72 -7.46
CA GLN A 53 -14.07 4.89 -7.16
C GLN A 53 -14.39 4.72 -5.68
N ILE A 54 -13.71 3.80 -4.97
CA ILE A 54 -13.81 3.68 -3.51
C ILE A 54 -13.47 5.01 -2.86
N LEU A 55 -12.36 5.65 -3.26
CA LEU A 55 -11.91 6.91 -2.68
C LEU A 55 -12.75 8.13 -3.09
N SER A 56 -13.31 8.14 -4.30
CA SER A 56 -13.97 9.33 -4.86
C SER A 56 -15.49 9.37 -4.69
N ASN A 57 -16.14 8.21 -4.70
CA ASN A 57 -17.59 8.09 -4.60
C ASN A 57 -17.96 6.77 -3.94
N PHE A 58 -17.60 6.64 -2.67
CA PHE A 58 -17.77 5.41 -1.91
C PHE A 58 -19.23 4.93 -1.91
N SER A 59 -19.40 3.62 -2.10
CA SER A 59 -20.60 2.89 -1.71
C SER A 59 -20.21 1.52 -1.20
N THR A 60 -20.89 1.03 -0.16
CA THR A 60 -20.64 -0.32 0.39
C THR A 60 -20.78 -1.39 -0.68
N SER A 61 -21.78 -1.26 -1.57
CA SER A 61 -21.98 -2.19 -2.69
C SER A 61 -20.78 -2.25 -3.64
N TRP A 62 -20.11 -1.12 -3.90
CA TRP A 62 -18.92 -1.11 -4.73
C TRP A 62 -17.70 -1.68 -4.01
N GLY A 63 -17.56 -1.38 -2.71
CA GLY A 63 -16.58 -2.02 -1.85
C GLY A 63 -16.70 -3.54 -1.85
N ASP A 64 -17.94 -4.05 -1.82
CA ASP A 64 -18.20 -5.49 -1.88
C ASP A 64 -17.85 -6.14 -3.22
N VAL A 65 -17.98 -5.39 -4.31
CA VAL A 65 -17.55 -5.84 -5.63
C VAL A 65 -16.03 -5.94 -5.69
N LEU A 66 -15.29 -4.91 -5.28
CA LEU A 66 -13.85 -4.84 -5.54
C LEU A 66 -12.97 -5.46 -4.45
N ILE A 67 -13.38 -5.46 -3.19
CA ILE A 67 -12.56 -5.89 -2.05
C ILE A 67 -12.91 -7.33 -1.66
N ALA A 68 -11.89 -8.20 -1.63
CA ALA A 68 -12.03 -9.62 -1.28
C ALA A 68 -12.31 -9.81 0.22
N ASP A 69 -12.95 -10.92 0.60
CA ASP A 69 -13.40 -11.14 2.00
C ASP A 69 -12.24 -11.17 3.01
N GLY A 70 -11.08 -11.71 2.65
CA GLY A 70 -9.90 -11.70 3.54
C GLY A 70 -8.92 -10.58 3.23
N PHE A 71 -9.44 -9.38 2.95
CA PHE A 71 -8.63 -8.22 2.59
C PHE A 71 -7.82 -7.66 3.76
N THR A 72 -6.62 -7.17 3.46
CA THR A 72 -5.81 -6.36 4.37
C THR A 72 -5.22 -5.14 3.68
N ASP A 73 -5.10 -4.04 4.43
CA ASP A 73 -4.49 -2.79 4.00
C ASP A 73 -3.31 -2.41 4.92
N GLN A 74 -2.23 -1.94 4.30
CA GLN A 74 -1.10 -1.32 4.98
C GLN A 74 -0.80 0.04 4.33
N SER A 75 -0.86 1.09 5.15
CA SER A 75 -0.50 2.45 4.77
C SER A 75 -0.05 3.27 5.97
N ASP A 76 1.24 3.62 6.02
CA ASP A 76 1.75 4.56 7.03
C ASP A 76 1.17 5.95 6.82
N SER A 77 0.85 6.30 5.56
CA SER A 77 0.15 7.54 5.21
C SER A 77 -1.23 7.64 5.86
N VAL A 78 -2.06 6.59 5.76
CA VAL A 78 -3.37 6.56 6.41
C VAL A 78 -3.21 6.50 7.93
N ALA A 79 -2.33 5.64 8.45
CA ALA A 79 -2.08 5.53 9.88
C ALA A 79 -1.64 6.87 10.51
N THR A 80 -0.81 7.63 9.80
CA THR A 80 -0.42 8.99 10.20
C THR A 80 -1.64 9.91 10.33
N LEU A 81 -2.58 9.87 9.38
CA LEU A 81 -3.78 10.71 9.43
C LEU A 81 -4.76 10.26 10.52
N MET A 82 -4.95 8.95 10.71
CA MET A 82 -5.84 8.39 11.74
C MET A 82 -5.41 8.77 13.16
N HIS A 83 -4.09 8.78 13.42
CA HIS A 83 -3.55 9.04 14.76
C HIS A 83 -3.11 10.51 14.94
N SER A 84 -3.23 11.35 13.91
CA SER A 84 -2.90 12.78 14.00
C SER A 84 -3.78 13.49 15.05
N PRO A 85 -3.21 14.38 15.89
CA PRO A 85 -1.81 14.85 15.89
C PRO A 85 -0.83 14.00 16.73
N ASN A 86 -1.30 12.91 17.35
CA ASN A 86 -0.57 12.16 18.36
C ASN A 86 0.03 10.85 17.84
N VAL A 87 0.40 10.80 16.56
CA VAL A 87 1.02 9.61 15.97
C VAL A 87 2.30 9.24 16.75
N VAL A 88 2.41 7.98 17.12
CA VAL A 88 3.60 7.40 17.76
C VAL A 88 4.20 6.31 16.89
N ALA A 89 5.47 5.96 17.14
CA ALA A 89 6.18 4.98 16.33
C ALA A 89 5.49 3.60 16.28
N SER A 90 4.71 3.22 17.30
CA SER A 90 3.96 1.97 17.32
C SER A 90 2.73 1.97 16.39
N ASP A 91 2.30 3.13 15.90
CA ASP A 91 1.16 3.25 14.98
C ASP A 91 1.57 2.99 13.52
N LEU A 92 2.87 2.88 13.23
CA LEU A 92 3.44 2.80 11.88
C LEU A 92 4.12 1.45 11.62
N GLY A 93 4.36 1.13 10.35
CA GLY A 93 5.05 -0.08 9.90
C GLY A 93 4.25 -1.36 10.08
N SER A 94 2.92 -1.26 10.25
CA SER A 94 2.03 -2.38 10.50
C SER A 94 0.72 -2.27 9.71
N ILE A 95 -0.07 -3.34 9.72
CA ILE A 95 -1.38 -3.38 9.06
C ILE A 95 -2.26 -2.24 9.60
N THR A 96 -2.80 -1.43 8.70
CA THR A 96 -3.69 -0.32 9.02
C THR A 96 -5.13 -0.81 9.17
N PHE A 97 -5.62 -1.60 8.20
CA PHE A 97 -6.91 -2.29 8.31
C PHE A 97 -6.71 -3.79 8.12
N GLY A 98 -7.02 -4.56 9.17
CA GLY A 98 -6.84 -6.02 9.16
C GLY A 98 -8.01 -6.80 8.57
N THR A 99 -9.09 -6.13 8.20
CA THR A 99 -10.27 -6.77 7.58
C THR A 99 -10.91 -5.88 6.54
N LYS A 100 -11.65 -6.49 5.60
CA LYS A 100 -12.51 -5.78 4.65
C LYS A 100 -13.49 -4.83 5.35
N GLU A 101 -14.14 -5.28 6.42
CA GLU A 101 -15.16 -4.50 7.12
C GLU A 101 -14.57 -3.23 7.76
N SER A 102 -13.40 -3.35 8.39
CA SER A 102 -12.73 -2.19 9.01
C SER A 102 -12.25 -1.18 7.96
N TYR A 103 -11.74 -1.66 6.83
CA TYR A 103 -11.38 -0.82 5.68
C TYR A 103 -12.60 -0.07 5.13
N LEU A 104 -13.67 -0.79 4.77
CA LEU A 104 -14.88 -0.18 4.19
C LEU A 104 -15.58 0.78 5.17
N ALA A 105 -15.53 0.51 6.47
CA ALA A 105 -16.02 1.45 7.48
C ALA A 105 -15.19 2.74 7.54
N GLY A 106 -13.86 2.64 7.40
CA GLY A 106 -12.96 3.79 7.31
C GLY A 106 -13.23 4.65 6.08
N GLU A 107 -13.42 4.02 4.92
CA GLU A 107 -13.78 4.70 3.67
C GLU A 107 -15.16 5.38 3.76
N GLN A 108 -16.15 4.71 4.36
CA GLN A 108 -17.49 5.28 4.58
C GLN A 108 -17.49 6.51 5.48
N ALA A 109 -16.56 6.58 6.44
CA ALA A 109 -16.41 7.70 7.36
C ALA A 109 -15.64 8.89 6.74
N SER A 110 -14.99 8.68 5.59
CA SER A 110 -14.15 9.67 4.92
C SER A 110 -14.92 10.38 3.80
N PRO A 111 -14.76 11.70 3.63
CA PRO A 111 -15.35 12.39 2.49
C PRO A 111 -14.68 11.94 1.19
N GLY A 112 -15.48 11.73 0.14
CA GLY A 112 -14.97 11.36 -1.17
C GLY A 112 -14.02 12.41 -1.73
N VAL A 113 -12.90 11.96 -2.30
CA VAL A 113 -11.86 12.81 -2.88
C VAL A 113 -11.66 12.52 -4.37
N PRO A 114 -11.61 13.54 -5.24
CA PRO A 114 -11.36 13.33 -6.66
C PRO A 114 -10.07 12.53 -6.89
N PHE A 115 -10.20 11.41 -7.59
CA PHE A 115 -9.10 10.51 -7.93
C PHE A 115 -8.74 10.64 -9.41
N LYS A 116 -7.44 10.66 -9.70
CA LYS A 116 -6.92 10.57 -11.06
C LYS A 116 -5.80 9.54 -11.13
N LEU A 117 -6.01 8.50 -11.92
CA LEU A 117 -4.97 7.53 -12.28
C LEU A 117 -3.90 8.21 -13.16
N LEU A 118 -2.62 7.97 -12.86
CA LEU A 118 -1.49 8.49 -13.64
C LEU A 118 -0.82 7.40 -14.46
N ASN A 119 -0.46 6.29 -13.81
CA ASN A 119 0.26 5.18 -14.42
C ASN A 119 -0.19 3.88 -13.77
N THR A 120 -0.11 2.79 -14.53
CA THR A 120 -0.40 1.44 -14.07
C THR A 120 0.62 0.47 -14.66
N TRP A 121 1.04 -0.49 -13.85
CA TRP A 121 1.87 -1.63 -14.21
C TRP A 121 1.26 -2.88 -13.57
N SER A 122 1.50 -4.05 -14.14
CA SER A 122 1.01 -5.31 -13.57
C SER A 122 2.01 -6.45 -13.71
N SER A 123 1.95 -7.35 -12.73
CA SER A 123 2.47 -8.72 -12.82
C SER A 123 1.28 -9.67 -13.06
N CYS A 124 1.42 -10.98 -12.81
CA CYS A 124 0.30 -11.92 -12.93
C CYS A 124 -0.79 -11.71 -11.86
N ASN A 125 -0.42 -11.25 -10.66
CA ASN A 125 -1.31 -11.17 -9.51
C ASN A 125 -1.15 -9.87 -8.71
N ALA A 126 -0.50 -8.86 -9.27
CA ALA A 126 -0.37 -7.56 -8.63
C ALA A 126 -0.54 -6.43 -9.65
N VAL A 127 -1.17 -5.36 -9.19
CA VAL A 127 -1.36 -4.10 -9.91
C VAL A 127 -0.64 -3.01 -9.14
N THR A 128 0.39 -2.43 -9.75
CA THR A 128 1.06 -1.24 -9.22
C THR A 128 0.52 -0.02 -9.94
N PHE A 129 0.17 1.04 -9.22
CA PHE A 129 -0.32 2.25 -9.87
C PHE A 129 0.06 3.53 -9.12
N ARG A 130 0.16 4.62 -9.87
CA ARG A 130 0.34 5.98 -9.34
C ARG A 130 -0.94 6.77 -9.54
N TYR A 131 -1.25 7.63 -8.59
CA TYR A 131 -2.46 8.43 -8.62
C TYR A 131 -2.27 9.82 -8.02
N VAL A 132 -3.24 10.68 -8.28
CA VAL A 132 -3.41 11.98 -7.62
C VAL A 132 -4.79 12.00 -6.98
N LEU A 133 -4.83 12.41 -5.71
CA LEU A 133 -6.03 12.83 -5.01
C LEU A 133 -6.08 14.35 -4.99
N SER A 134 -7.25 14.93 -5.25
CA SER A 134 -7.44 16.38 -5.32
C SER A 134 -8.59 16.85 -4.43
N PRO A 135 -8.48 16.72 -3.09
CA PRO A 135 -9.42 17.39 -2.19
C PRO A 135 -9.32 18.92 -2.39
N PRO A 136 -10.29 19.71 -1.90
CA PRO A 136 -10.30 21.16 -2.13
C PRO A 136 -8.98 21.84 -1.76
N GLY A 137 -8.34 22.48 -2.74
CA GLY A 137 -7.11 23.25 -2.53
C GLY A 137 -5.81 22.44 -2.37
N LEU A 138 -5.85 21.11 -2.42
CA LEU A 138 -4.64 20.27 -2.32
C LEU A 138 -4.45 19.39 -3.56
N HIS A 139 -3.20 19.01 -3.77
CA HIS A 139 -2.81 18.00 -4.74
C HIS A 139 -1.91 16.99 -4.05
N VAL A 140 -2.41 15.77 -3.90
CA VAL A 140 -1.69 14.74 -3.17
C VAL A 140 -1.40 13.57 -4.08
N GLN A 141 -0.11 13.33 -4.29
CA GLN A 141 0.36 12.20 -5.07
C GLN A 141 0.49 10.97 -4.18
N GLY A 142 0.13 9.83 -4.74
CA GLY A 142 0.32 8.54 -4.13
C GLY A 142 0.71 7.47 -5.12
N MET A 143 1.05 6.32 -4.55
CA MET A 143 1.32 5.08 -5.25
C MET A 143 0.81 3.91 -4.44
N ALA A 144 0.46 2.82 -5.13
CA ALA A 144 -0.02 1.63 -4.48
C ALA A 144 0.43 0.37 -5.20
N VAL A 145 0.49 -0.72 -4.46
CA VAL A 145 0.53 -2.09 -4.96
C VAL A 145 -0.71 -2.81 -4.43
N ALA A 146 -1.58 -3.24 -5.33
CA ALA A 146 -2.74 -4.06 -5.04
C ALA A 146 -2.46 -5.49 -5.49
N GLU A 147 -2.31 -6.42 -4.55
CA GLU A 147 -2.34 -7.85 -4.85
C GLU A 147 -3.77 -8.26 -5.13
N VAL A 148 -3.98 -8.95 -6.24
CA VAL A 148 -5.29 -9.31 -6.76
C VAL A 148 -5.47 -10.82 -6.82
N GLN A 149 -6.72 -11.24 -6.67
CA GLN A 149 -7.16 -12.61 -6.89
C GLN A 149 -8.38 -12.65 -7.79
N GLU A 150 -8.65 -13.81 -8.39
CA GLU A 150 -9.92 -14.03 -9.07
C GLU A 150 -11.09 -13.91 -8.07
N ALA A 151 -12.20 -13.35 -8.54
CA ALA A 151 -13.40 -13.16 -7.75
C ALA A 151 -14.04 -14.51 -7.45
N GLU A 152 -14.24 -14.81 -6.17
CA GLU A 152 -14.81 -16.10 -5.73
C GLU A 152 -16.34 -16.14 -5.86
N LYS A 153 -16.99 -14.97 -5.93
CA LYS A 153 -18.46 -14.83 -5.96
C LYS A 153 -18.90 -14.29 -7.32
N ASN A 154 -19.91 -14.93 -7.91
CA ASN A 154 -20.54 -14.42 -9.12
C ASN A 154 -21.12 -13.02 -8.88
N GLY A 155 -20.83 -12.10 -9.80
CA GLY A 155 -21.27 -10.71 -9.70
C GLY A 155 -20.35 -9.81 -8.87
N THR A 156 -19.23 -10.33 -8.36
CA THR A 156 -18.16 -9.51 -7.77
C THR A 156 -16.92 -9.45 -8.68
N GLY A 157 -16.00 -8.56 -8.32
CA GLY A 157 -14.78 -8.28 -9.05
C GLY A 157 -14.96 -7.43 -10.29
N VAL A 158 -13.84 -6.98 -10.83
CA VAL A 158 -13.75 -6.15 -12.04
C VAL A 158 -12.85 -6.82 -13.07
N GLY A 159 -13.11 -6.61 -14.34
CA GLY A 159 -12.31 -7.18 -15.43
C GLY A 159 -13.12 -7.34 -16.71
N GLU A 160 -12.42 -7.59 -17.80
CA GLU A 160 -12.98 -7.95 -19.10
C GLU A 160 -13.16 -9.47 -19.21
N GLY A 161 -14.13 -9.92 -20.01
CA GLY A 161 -14.37 -11.36 -20.19
C GLY A 161 -14.95 -12.06 -18.96
N SER A 162 -14.65 -13.36 -18.82
CA SER A 162 -15.25 -14.23 -17.80
C SER A 162 -14.56 -14.17 -16.44
N ILE A 163 -13.29 -13.76 -16.39
CA ILE A 163 -12.52 -13.67 -15.16
C ILE A 163 -12.67 -12.26 -14.60
N LYS A 164 -12.93 -12.19 -13.29
CA LYS A 164 -13.07 -10.94 -12.55
C LYS A 164 -12.06 -10.92 -11.42
N TRP A 165 -11.60 -9.73 -11.05
CA TRP A 165 -10.52 -9.52 -10.10
C TRP A 165 -10.99 -8.75 -8.88
N GLN A 166 -10.53 -9.16 -7.71
CA GLN A 166 -10.71 -8.45 -6.45
C GLN A 166 -9.36 -8.16 -5.82
N ILE A 167 -9.28 -7.08 -5.05
CA ILE A 167 -8.08 -6.73 -4.27
C ILE A 167 -8.09 -7.55 -2.99
N LYS A 168 -6.99 -8.26 -2.75
CA LYS A 168 -6.76 -9.09 -1.56
C LYS A 168 -5.83 -8.40 -0.57
N THR A 169 -4.75 -7.79 -1.05
CA THR A 169 -3.81 -7.06 -0.20
C THR A 169 -3.55 -5.72 -0.84
N PHE A 170 -3.56 -4.66 -0.03
CA PHE A 170 -3.23 -3.32 -0.49
C PHE A 170 -2.07 -2.73 0.30
N TYR A 171 -1.06 -2.27 -0.43
CA TYR A 171 0.05 -1.49 0.11
C TYR A 171 -0.02 -0.10 -0.51
N GLY A 172 -0.48 0.89 0.24
CA GLY A 172 -0.75 2.23 -0.28
C GLY A 172 0.05 3.29 0.44
N GLU A 173 0.73 4.17 -0.30
CA GLU A 173 1.37 5.35 0.28
C GLU A 173 1.04 6.61 -0.52
N PHE A 174 0.87 7.72 0.18
CA PHE A 174 0.66 9.03 -0.42
C PHE A 174 1.33 10.12 0.42
N ASN A 175 1.43 11.33 -0.12
CA ASN A 175 2.05 12.43 0.63
C ASN A 175 1.12 12.94 1.75
N SER A 176 1.08 12.22 2.87
CA SER A 176 0.25 12.54 4.05
C SER A 176 0.58 13.91 4.65
N ALA A 177 1.82 14.41 4.49
CA ALA A 177 2.22 15.73 4.94
C ALA A 177 1.41 16.85 4.26
N VAL A 178 0.99 16.68 3.00
CA VAL A 178 0.11 17.64 2.32
C VAL A 178 -1.25 17.69 3.01
N TRP A 179 -1.81 16.54 3.40
CA TRP A 179 -3.05 16.50 4.19
C TRP A 179 -2.90 17.15 5.57
N LEU A 180 -1.78 16.88 6.24
CA LEU A 180 -1.49 17.51 7.52
C LEU A 180 -1.37 19.04 7.39
N THR A 181 -1.00 19.59 6.22
CA THR A 181 -0.99 21.05 6.02
C THR A 181 -2.38 21.69 6.05
N ASP A 182 -3.42 20.98 5.64
CA ASP A 182 -4.81 21.42 5.77
C ASP A 182 -5.32 21.29 7.22
N LEU A 183 -4.82 20.28 7.94
CA LEU A 183 -5.06 20.09 9.37
C LEU A 183 -4.27 21.08 10.27
N LYS A 184 -3.36 21.90 9.73
CA LYS A 184 -2.53 22.85 10.51
C LYS A 184 -3.33 23.84 11.35
N GLY A 185 -4.57 24.16 10.98
CA GLY A 185 -5.47 24.97 11.83
C GLY A 185 -5.87 24.29 13.16
N LYS A 186 -5.59 22.99 13.32
CA LYS A 186 -6.00 22.15 14.46
C LYS A 186 -4.86 21.38 15.13
N VAL A 187 -3.62 21.52 14.65
CA VAL A 187 -2.45 20.79 15.18
C VAL A 187 -1.39 21.78 15.66
N ALA A 188 -1.21 21.89 16.97
CA ALA A 188 -0.12 22.67 17.55
C ALA A 188 1.24 21.96 17.28
N GLY A 189 2.21 22.67 16.69
CA GLY A 189 3.58 22.18 16.51
C GLY A 189 3.94 21.64 15.13
N CYS A 190 3.01 21.58 14.16
CA CYS A 190 3.32 21.24 12.77
C CYS A 190 3.80 22.44 11.93
N ASP A 191 4.60 23.32 12.54
CA ASP A 191 5.31 24.36 11.80
C ASP A 191 6.52 23.74 11.10
N VAL A 192 6.32 23.28 9.87
CA VAL A 192 7.42 23.03 8.94
C VAL A 192 7.95 24.40 8.49
N SER A 193 8.65 25.09 9.39
CA SER A 193 9.38 26.30 9.05
C SER A 193 10.55 25.88 8.14
N GLY A 194 10.54 26.39 6.90
CA GLY A 194 11.50 26.06 5.84
C GLY A 194 12.92 26.56 6.06
N ASN A 195 13.42 26.56 7.30
CA ASN A 195 14.78 26.97 7.63
C ASN A 195 15.42 25.97 8.58
N VAL A 196 15.74 24.78 8.08
CA VAL A 196 16.78 23.94 8.70
C VAL A 196 18.13 24.49 8.26
N THR A 197 18.56 25.59 8.88
CA THR A 197 19.99 25.91 9.03
C THR A 197 20.38 25.50 10.44
N GLY A 198 20.39 24.20 10.69
CA GLY A 198 20.71 23.61 12.00
C GLY A 198 22.00 22.83 11.93
N ASN A 199 23.11 23.50 12.19
CA ASN A 199 24.40 22.89 12.49
C ASN A 199 24.27 22.16 13.85
N GLY A 200 23.79 20.91 13.83
CA GLY A 200 23.57 20.11 15.02
C GLY A 200 24.46 18.88 15.01
N THR A 201 25.53 18.91 15.80
CA THR A 201 26.36 17.74 16.12
C THR A 201 25.48 16.63 16.67
N VAL A 202 25.47 15.50 15.97
CA VAL A 202 24.97 14.22 16.48
C VAL A 202 25.90 13.80 17.62
N ALA A 203 25.36 13.71 18.83
CA ALA A 203 26.00 13.06 19.97
C ALA A 203 25.55 11.60 20.06
#